data_AF-A0A357BI54-F1
#
_entry.id   AF-A0A357BI54-F1
#
_cell.length_a   1.000
_cell.length_b   1.000
_cell.length_c   1.000
_cell.angle_alpha   90.00
_cell.angle_beta   90.00
_cell.angle_gamma   90.00
#
_symmetry.space_group_name_H-M   'P 1'
#
loop_
_entity.id
_entity.type
_entity.pdbx_description
1 polymer ?
#
loop_
_entity_poly.entity_id
_entity_poly.type
_entity_poly.pdbx_seq_one_letter_code
_entity_poly.pdbx_strand_id
1 'polypeptide(L)'
;MGYLDIRKILRFWFPVLGYSGIIFYVSSIAKLKTPVDIMYFDKVWHLLEYLPFGFLLARALVNTRSSLSRSSMVGLVLLLSFFYGVSDEVHQSFVAGRESALTDVLADTIGGLIGGYVYPFFNKGI
;
A
#
# COMPACT_ATOMS: atom_id res chain seq x y z
N MET A 1 -13.38 -1.23 -25.97
CA MET A 1 -12.16 -0.79 -25.26
C MET A 1 -12.41 0.64 -24.82
N GLY A 2 -12.89 0.86 -23.59
CA GLY A 2 -13.21 2.20 -23.10
C GLY A 2 -11.90 2.96 -22.83
N TYR A 3 -11.74 4.15 -23.41
CA TYR A 3 -10.60 5.00 -23.11
C TYR A 3 -10.51 5.28 -21.61
N LEU A 4 -9.30 5.25 -21.07
CA LEU A 4 -9.03 5.66 -19.69
C LEU A 4 -9.37 7.14 -19.52
N ASP A 5 -10.36 7.44 -18.68
CA ASP A 5 -10.75 8.82 -18.37
C ASP A 5 -9.69 9.45 -17.45
N ILE A 6 -8.93 10.39 -17.99
CA ILE A 6 -7.85 11.07 -17.27
C ILE A 6 -8.35 11.79 -16.00
N ARG A 7 -9.60 12.28 -15.98
CA ARG A 7 -10.18 12.92 -14.79
C ARG A 7 -10.41 11.90 -13.68
N LYS A 8 -10.85 10.70 -14.04
CA LYS A 8 -10.98 9.59 -13.08
C LYS A 8 -9.62 9.14 -12.59
N ILE A 9 -8.63 9.02 -13.48
CA ILE A 9 -7.26 8.67 -13.08
C ILE A 9 -6.77 9.65 -12.03
N LEU A 10 -6.78 10.95 -12.33
CA LEU A 10 -6.30 11.96 -11.39
C LEU A 10 -7.06 11.92 -10.07
N ARG A 11 -8.40 11.86 -10.10
CA ARG A 11 -9.24 11.84 -8.89
C ARG A 11 -8.95 10.66 -7.97
N PHE A 12 -8.76 9.46 -8.53
CA PHE A 12 -8.66 8.24 -7.73
C PHE A 12 -7.22 7.86 -7.37
N TRP A 13 -6.25 8.17 -8.23
CA TRP A 13 -4.83 7.90 -7.98
C TRP A 13 -4.15 9.00 -7.16
N PHE A 14 -4.66 10.23 -7.14
CA PHE A 14 -4.07 11.29 -6.32
C PHE A 14 -3.97 10.90 -4.83
N PRO A 15 -5.02 10.30 -4.20
CA PRO A 15 -4.89 9.84 -2.82
C PRO A 15 -3.93 8.65 -2.64
N VAL A 16 -3.77 7.80 -3.65
CA VAL A 16 -2.76 6.72 -3.61
C VAL A 16 -1.36 7.34 -3.55
N LEU A 17 -1.06 8.26 -4.47
CA LEU A 17 0.23 8.95 -4.52
C LEU A 17 0.49 9.78 -3.27
N GLY A 18 -0.54 10.49 -2.77
CA GLY A 18 -0.44 11.24 -1.52
C GLY A 18 -0.11 10.35 -0.33
N TYR A 19 -0.76 9.19 -0.23
CA TYR A 19 -0.50 8.24 0.86
C TYR A 19 0.87 7.55 0.72
N SER A 20 1.28 7.18 -0.50
CA SER A 20 2.67 6.75 -0.76
C SER A 20 3.68 7.81 -0.32
N GLY A 21 3.42 9.10 -0.58
CA GLY A 21 4.26 10.18 -0.07
C GLY A 21 4.36 10.21 1.46
N ILE A 22 3.28 9.88 2.17
CA ILE A 22 3.26 9.77 3.63
C ILE A 22 4.13 8.59 4.09
N ILE A 23 3.93 7.40 3.50
CA ILE A 23 4.73 6.19 3.82
C ILE A 23 6.22 6.50 3.64
N PHE A 24 6.59 6.96 2.45
CA PHE A 24 7.98 7.30 2.12
C PHE A 24 8.59 8.31 3.12
N TYR A 25 7.82 9.33 3.51
CA TYR A 25 8.28 10.30 4.51
C TYR A 25 8.48 9.65 5.88
N VAL A 26 7.54 8.84 6.36
CA VAL A 26 7.64 8.15 7.66
C VAL A 26 8.85 7.20 7.66
N SER A 27 9.06 6.47 6.57
CA SER A 27 10.20 5.57 6.37
C SER A 27 11.55 6.29 6.34
N SER A 28 11.58 7.58 6.00
CA SER A 28 12.81 8.40 6.06
C SER A 28 13.27 8.75 7.49
N ILE A 29 12.42 8.53 8.50
CA ILE A 29 12.72 8.90 9.90
C ILE A 29 13.43 7.74 10.60
N ALA A 30 14.71 7.89 10.94
CA ALA A 30 15.55 6.80 11.44
C ALA A 30 15.11 6.14 12.75
N LYS A 31 14.67 6.94 13.73
CA LYS A 31 14.22 6.43 15.04
C LYS A 31 12.82 6.92 15.32
N LEU A 32 11.84 6.27 14.69
CA LEU A 32 10.46 6.45 15.12
C LEU A 32 10.32 5.85 16.52
N LYS A 33 10.03 6.67 17.53
CA LYS A 33 9.67 6.16 18.86
C LYS A 33 8.28 5.54 18.74
N THR A 34 8.22 4.21 18.68
CA THR A 34 6.95 3.50 18.80
C THR A 34 6.53 3.49 20.27
N PRO A 35 5.22 3.59 20.58
CA PRO A 35 4.72 3.50 21.96
C PRO A 35 4.97 2.12 22.58
N VAL A 36 5.18 1.11 21.73
CA VAL A 36 5.42 -0.28 22.09
C VAL A 36 6.71 -0.70 21.41
N ASP A 37 7.73 -0.96 22.21
CA ASP A 37 9.06 -1.44 21.78
C ASP A 37 9.22 -2.90 22.23
N ILE A 38 8.46 -3.77 21.56
CA ILE A 38 8.50 -5.22 21.74
C ILE A 38 9.05 -5.81 20.44
N MET A 39 9.87 -6.85 20.57
CA MET A 39 10.42 -7.60 19.45
C MET A 39 9.30 -7.98 18.44
N TYR A 40 9.52 -7.62 17.16
CA TYR A 40 8.61 -7.83 16.02
C TYR A 40 7.32 -6.98 15.98
N PHE A 41 7.11 -6.04 16.90
CA PHE A 41 5.92 -5.18 16.87
C PHE A 41 5.95 -4.12 15.76
N ASP A 42 7.14 -3.81 15.25
CA ASP A 42 7.36 -3.03 14.03
C ASP A 42 6.62 -3.62 12.81
N LYS A 43 6.49 -4.95 12.71
CA LYS A 43 5.76 -5.60 11.61
C LYS A 43 4.26 -5.27 11.66
N VAL A 44 3.73 -5.03 12.85
CA VAL A 44 2.33 -4.58 13.01
C VAL A 44 2.17 -3.17 12.46
N TRP A 45 3.16 -2.29 12.66
CA TRP A 45 3.13 -0.94 12.09
C TRP A 45 3.17 -0.96 10.57
N HIS A 46 4.05 -1.77 9.98
CA HIS A 46 4.10 -2.01 8.53
C HIS A 46 2.74 -2.52 7.98
N LEU A 47 2.17 -3.52 8.63
CA LEU A 47 0.85 -4.05 8.26
C LEU A 47 -0.24 -2.97 8.35
N LEU A 48 -0.28 -2.21 9.45
CA LEU A 48 -1.28 -1.15 9.68
C LEU A 48 -1.10 0.03 8.72
N GLU A 49 0.14 0.35 8.35
CA GLU A 49 0.47 1.40 7.40
C GLU A 49 0.02 1.03 5.98
N TYR A 50 0.23 -0.22 5.56
CA TYR A 50 -0.16 -0.68 4.23
C TYR A 50 -1.65 -1.05 4.10
N LEU A 51 -2.39 -1.20 5.20
CA LEU A 51 -3.85 -1.41 5.19
C LEU A 51 -4.61 -0.30 4.41
N PRO A 52 -4.48 0.99 4.76
CA PRO A 52 -5.08 2.07 3.98
C PRO A 52 -4.54 2.14 2.55
N PHE A 53 -3.24 1.85 2.34
CA PHE A 53 -2.63 1.85 1.01
C PHE A 53 -3.31 0.84 0.07
N GLY A 54 -3.46 -0.40 0.52
CA GLY A 54 -4.15 -1.45 -0.22
C GLY A 54 -5.62 -1.12 -0.54
N PHE A 55 -6.32 -0.51 0.43
CA PHE A 55 -7.70 -0.05 0.21
C PHE A 55 -7.77 1.04 -0.87
N LEU A 56 -6.86 2.02 -0.84
CA LEU A 56 -6.79 3.09 -1.82
C LEU A 56 -6.41 2.56 -3.22
N LEU A 57 -5.51 1.58 -3.30
CA LEU A 57 -5.16 0.88 -4.54
C LEU A 57 -6.38 0.17 -5.13
N ALA A 58 -7.09 -0.63 -4.34
CA ALA A 58 -8.31 -1.30 -4.79
C ALA A 58 -9.36 -0.31 -5.30
N ARG A 59 -9.58 0.79 -4.56
CA ARG A 59 -10.47 1.88 -4.96
C ARG A 59 -10.04 2.48 -6.29
N ALA A 60 -8.76 2.77 -6.47
CA ALA A 60 -8.26 3.39 -7.70
C ALA A 60 -8.39 2.45 -8.90
N LEU A 61 -8.03 1.18 -8.74
CA LEU A 61 -8.11 0.17 -9.78
C LEU A 61 -9.54 -0.03 -10.28
N VAL A 62 -10.50 -0.20 -9.36
CA VAL A 62 -11.91 -0.47 -9.70
C VAL A 62 -12.57 0.74 -10.38
N ASN A 63 -12.22 1.96 -9.98
CA ASN A 63 -12.84 3.16 -10.55
C ASN A 63 -12.16 3.68 -11.84
N THR A 64 -10.97 3.19 -12.16
CA THR A 64 -10.22 3.60 -13.37
C THR A 64 -10.18 2.53 -14.44
N ARG A 65 -10.36 1.25 -14.11
CA ARG A 65 -10.43 0.15 -15.08
C ARG A 65 -11.83 -0.44 -15.11
N SER A 66 -12.51 -0.28 -16.24
CA SER A 66 -13.78 -0.96 -16.49
C SER A 66 -13.59 -2.48 -16.50
N SER A 67 -14.52 -3.22 -15.89
CA SER A 67 -14.58 -4.69 -15.97
C SER A 67 -13.42 -5.44 -15.30
N LEU A 68 -12.75 -4.83 -14.32
CA LEU A 68 -11.73 -5.52 -13.54
C LEU A 68 -12.41 -6.53 -12.59
N SER A 69 -12.13 -7.82 -12.75
CA SER A 69 -12.66 -8.85 -11.83
C SER A 69 -12.05 -8.67 -10.43
N ARG A 70 -12.74 -9.20 -9.41
CA ARG A 70 -12.21 -9.19 -8.03
C ARG A 70 -10.84 -9.85 -7.91
N SER A 71 -10.60 -10.97 -8.61
CA SER A 71 -9.32 -11.67 -8.58
C SER A 71 -8.19 -10.86 -9.24
N SER A 72 -8.46 -10.24 -10.39
CA SER A 72 -7.50 -9.36 -11.06
C SER A 72 -7.19 -8.12 -10.23
N MET A 73 -8.19 -7.54 -9.56
CA MET A 73 -8.00 -6.43 -8.63
C MET A 73 -7.08 -6.83 -7.47
N VAL A 74 -7.38 -7.93 -6.79
CA VAL A 74 -6.56 -8.43 -5.68
C VAL A 74 -5.13 -8.72 -6.13
N GLY A 75 -4.95 -9.37 -7.29
CA GLY A 75 -3.62 -9.64 -7.85
C GLY A 75 -2.83 -8.36 -8.13
N LEU A 76 -3.47 -7.31 -8.64
CA LEU A 76 -2.83 -6.01 -8.84
C LEU A 76 -2.49 -5.31 -7.52
N VAL A 77 -3.37 -5.36 -6.52
CA VAL A 77 -3.07 -4.81 -5.18
C VAL A 77 -1.89 -5.53 -4.55
N LEU A 78 -1.82 -6.86 -4.66
CA LEU A 78 -0.68 -7.66 -4.19
C LEU A 78 0.62 -7.18 -4.83
N LEU A 79 0.67 -7.14 -6.17
CA LEU A 79 1.88 -6.74 -6.90
C LEU A 79 2.30 -5.30 -6.56
N LEU A 80 1.35 -4.36 -6.54
CA LEU A 80 1.65 -2.96 -6.25
C LEU A 80 2.11 -2.77 -4.81
N SER A 81 1.51 -3.46 -3.84
CA SER A 81 1.94 -3.40 -2.43
C SER A 81 3.32 -4.03 -2.25
N PHE A 82 3.57 -5.18 -2.86
CA PHE A 82 4.87 -5.85 -2.82
C PHE A 82 5.98 -4.98 -3.41
N PHE A 83 5.82 -4.49 -4.65
CA PHE A 83 6.86 -3.67 -5.28
C PHE A 83 7.06 -2.34 -4.58
N TYR A 84 6.00 -1.76 -4.01
CA TYR A 84 6.13 -0.53 -3.24
C TYR A 84 6.85 -0.78 -1.90
N GLY A 85 6.52 -1.84 -1.16
CA GLY A 85 7.27 -2.28 0.03
C GLY A 85 8.74 -2.57 -0.25
N VAL A 86 9.06 -3.26 -1.35
CA VAL A 86 10.45 -3.46 -1.78
C VAL A 86 11.14 -2.12 -2.02
N SER A 87 10.47 -1.17 -2.69
CA SER A 87 11.05 0.16 -2.93
C SER A 87 11.26 0.96 -1.64
N ASP A 88 10.38 0.78 -0.65
CA ASP A 88 10.50 1.45 0.63
C ASP A 88 11.65 0.88 1.45
N GLU A 89 11.80 -0.44 1.51
CA GLU A 89 12.94 -1.10 2.17
C GLU A 89 14.29 -0.72 1.54
N VAL A 90 14.34 -0.65 0.21
CA VAL A 90 15.52 -0.14 -0.50
C VAL A 90 15.79 1.31 -0.10
N HIS A 91 14.77 2.17 -0.02
CA HIS A 91 14.91 3.54 0.46
C HIS A 91 15.43 3.60 1.90
N GLN A 92 14.84 2.82 2.82
CA GLN A 92 15.24 2.74 4.22
C GLN A 92 16.69 2.28 4.38
N SER A 93 17.20 1.40 3.49
CA SER A 93 18.60 0.98 3.50
C SER A 93 19.60 2.12 3.30
N PHE A 94 19.16 3.26 2.74
CA PHE A 94 19.96 4.48 2.63
C PHE A 94 19.81 5.45 3.82
N VAL A 95 18.93 5.15 4.77
CA VAL A 95 18.68 5.96 5.98
C VAL A 95 19.56 5.46 7.12
N ALA A 96 20.57 6.26 7.49
CA ALA A 96 21.49 5.88 8.56
C ALA A 96 20.77 5.63 9.89
N GLY A 97 20.90 4.40 10.42
CA GLY A 97 20.24 3.98 11.66
C GLY A 97 18.83 3.42 11.48
N ARG A 98 18.35 3.22 10.23
CA ARG A 98 17.23 2.32 9.94
C ARG A 98 17.70 0.89 9.73
N GLU A 99 16.86 -0.03 10.14
CA GLU A 99 16.96 -1.44 9.75
C GLU A 99 16.03 -1.65 8.56
N SER A 100 16.52 -2.37 7.55
CA SER A 100 15.71 -2.87 6.46
C SER A 100 15.62 -4.38 6.59
N ALA A 101 14.43 -4.94 6.46
CA ALA A 101 14.18 -6.37 6.54
C ALA A 101 13.16 -6.83 5.50
N LEU A 102 13.46 -7.99 4.89
CA LEU A 102 12.52 -8.65 3.98
C LEU A 102 11.18 -9.01 4.66
N THR A 103 11.20 -9.19 5.98
CA THR A 103 9.98 -9.42 6.78
C THR A 103 9.06 -8.22 6.83
N ASP A 104 9.56 -7.00 6.62
CA ASP A 104 8.75 -5.79 6.55
C ASP A 104 8.03 -5.70 5.19
N VAL A 105 8.69 -6.06 4.08
CA VAL A 105 8.01 -6.25 2.77
C VAL A 105 6.86 -7.26 2.85
N LEU A 106 7.03 -8.33 3.63
CA LEU A 106 5.96 -9.32 3.83
C LEU A 106 4.79 -8.72 4.62
N ALA A 107 5.07 -7.98 5.70
CA ALA A 107 4.06 -7.30 6.48
C ALA A 107 3.30 -6.25 5.66
N ASP A 108 4.01 -5.45 4.87
CA ASP A 108 3.49 -4.48 3.90
C ASP A 108 2.55 -5.14 2.89
N THR A 109 3.00 -6.25 2.29
CA THR A 109 2.22 -6.99 1.28
C THR A 109 0.93 -7.56 1.89
N ILE A 110 1.01 -8.11 3.11
CA ILE A 110 -0.16 -8.62 3.85
C ILE A 110 -1.12 -7.48 4.21
N GLY A 111 -0.61 -6.37 4.72
CA GLY A 111 -1.41 -5.18 5.02
C GLY A 111 -2.15 -4.67 3.78
N GLY A 112 -1.44 -4.53 2.67
CA GLY A 112 -2.00 -4.13 1.38
C GLY A 112 -3.08 -5.09 0.89
N LEU A 113 -2.86 -6.40 1.01
CA LEU A 113 -3.87 -7.41 0.68
C LEU A 113 -5.13 -7.26 1.52
N ILE A 114 -5.01 -7.18 2.85
CA ILE A 114 -6.16 -7.02 3.73
C ILE A 114 -6.93 -5.74 3.36
N GLY A 115 -6.23 -4.63 3.14
CA GLY A 115 -6.82 -3.37 2.71
C GLY A 115 -7.58 -3.49 1.38
N GLY A 116 -6.98 -4.17 0.40
CA GLY A 116 -7.60 -4.44 -0.89
C GLY A 116 -8.84 -5.32 -0.80
N TYR A 117 -8.86 -6.31 0.11
CA TYR A 117 -10.02 -7.16 0.37
C TYR A 117 -11.17 -6.43 1.06
N VAL A 118 -10.87 -5.41 1.88
CA VAL A 118 -11.87 -4.60 2.57
C VAL A 118 -12.68 -3.76 1.57
N TYR A 119 -12.07 -3.23 0.51
CA TYR A 119 -12.73 -2.32 -0.43
C TYR A 119 -14.00 -2.89 -1.12
N PRO A 120 -14.00 -4.13 -1.68
CA PRO A 120 -15.19 -4.73 -2.29
C PRO A 120 -16.43 -4.80 -1.39
N PHE A 121 -16.27 -4.86 -0.05
CA PHE A 121 -17.43 -4.87 0.85
C PHE A 121 -18.21 -3.55 0.82
N PHE A 122 -17.55 -2.45 0.48
CA PHE A 122 -18.16 -1.13 0.30
C PHE A 122 -18.61 -0.86 -1.14
N ASN A 123 -18.10 -1.64 -2.10
CA ASN A 123 -18.41 -1.47 -3.52
C ASN A 123 -18.77 -2.80 -4.17
N LYS A 124 -20.05 -3.17 -4.10
CA LYS A 124 -20.61 -4.44 -4.62
C LYS A 124 -20.65 -4.54 -6.15
N GLY A 125 -20.11 -3.56 -6.87
CA GLY A 125 -20.17 -3.46 -8.35
C GLY A 125 -19.06 -4.22 -9.10
N ILE A 126 -18.37 -5.14 -8.42
CA ILE A 126 -17.28 -5.99 -8.94
C ILE A 126 -17.46 -7.43 -8.49
#